data_AF-A0A840H9G3-F1
#
_entry.id   AF-A0A840H9G3-F1
#
_cell.length_a   1.000
_cell.length_b   1.000
_cell.length_c   1.000
_cell.angle_alpha   90.00
_cell.angle_beta   90.00
_cell.angle_gamma   90.00
#
_symmetry.space_group_name_H-M   'P 1'
#
loop_
_entity.id
_entity.type
_entity.pdbx_description
1 polymer ?
#
loop_
_entity_poly.entity_id
_entity_poly.type
_entity_poly.pdbx_seq_one_letter_code
_entity_poly.pdbx_strand_id
1 'polypeptide(L)'
;MRDFSSDHRWLSLNTATVRKQGDLVEIINACAKQGIPAIDPWRDQVASVGLDRAVRAVRDAGLELSGYCRGGMFTSDASRRSEVRDDNRRCVDEAKALGAPCIVLVVGGLPQYSRPGSEASKDIVRARGQVEEALADMLDYARQAKLPLAIEPLHPAYAADRACVNTTKQALDICDRLDPARSGMLGVALDVYHIWWDPELMSQIARAGKDRLLAFHVCDWLVPTKDILNDRGMMGDGVIDIKSVRAAVEAEGFEGYSEIEIFSHDWWGKPMEEVLRTCIARHKAAV
;
A
#
# COMPACT_ATOMS: atom_id res chain seq x y z
N MET A 1 18.64 13.47 -2.40
CA MET A 1 17.47 13.17 -1.59
C MET A 1 16.78 14.47 -1.22
N ARG A 2 15.46 14.53 -1.28
CA ARG A 2 14.63 15.68 -0.90
C ARG A 2 14.75 15.95 0.60
N ASP A 3 14.80 17.21 0.99
CA ASP A 3 14.85 17.61 2.40
C ASP A 3 13.44 17.63 3.00
N PHE A 4 13.21 16.79 4.02
CA PHE A 4 11.94 16.69 4.75
C PHE A 4 11.97 17.46 6.09
N SER A 5 13.10 18.09 6.46
CA SER A 5 13.25 18.68 7.80
C SER A 5 12.53 20.03 7.97
N SER A 6 12.26 20.73 6.87
CA SER A 6 11.67 22.08 6.90
C SER A 6 10.12 22.06 6.89
N ASP A 7 9.51 21.19 6.09
CA ASP A 7 8.06 21.05 5.94
C ASP A 7 7.63 19.57 5.79
N HIS A 8 6.35 19.32 5.52
CA HIS A 8 5.79 17.97 5.35
C HIS A 8 5.05 17.83 4.01
N ARG A 9 5.45 18.56 2.97
CA ARG A 9 4.77 18.54 1.66
C ARG A 9 4.83 17.18 0.95
N TRP A 10 5.74 16.31 1.37
CA TRP A 10 5.94 14.96 0.83
C TRP A 10 5.34 13.86 1.71
N LEU A 11 4.62 14.23 2.76
CA LEU A 11 3.91 13.29 3.63
C LEU A 11 2.59 12.91 2.98
N SER A 12 2.32 11.62 2.90
CA SER A 12 0.95 11.11 2.76
C SER A 12 0.57 10.32 4.01
N LEU A 13 -0.72 10.27 4.34
CA LEU A 13 -1.24 9.43 5.40
C LEU A 13 -2.07 8.28 4.83
N ASN A 14 -1.60 7.06 4.99
CA ASN A 14 -2.48 5.90 4.83
C ASN A 14 -3.54 5.92 5.93
N THR A 15 -4.81 5.84 5.57
CA THR A 15 -5.91 6.01 6.54
C THR A 15 -6.00 4.87 7.55
N ALA A 16 -5.29 3.75 7.32
CA ALA A 16 -5.12 2.70 8.33
C ALA A 16 -4.50 3.23 9.63
N THR A 17 -3.61 4.23 9.55
CA THR A 17 -2.91 4.85 10.68
C THR A 17 -3.85 5.41 11.75
N VAL A 18 -5.03 5.86 11.35
CA VAL A 18 -6.03 6.46 12.25
C VAL A 18 -7.43 5.84 12.13
N ARG A 19 -7.52 4.64 11.55
CA ARG A 19 -8.79 3.98 11.19
C ARG A 19 -9.72 3.64 12.35
N LYS A 20 -9.23 3.68 13.60
CA LYS A 20 -10.04 3.40 14.80
C LYS A 20 -10.58 4.67 15.43
N GLN A 21 -10.12 5.85 15.01
CA GLN A 21 -10.48 7.12 15.61
C GLN A 21 -11.61 7.87 14.90
N GLY A 22 -11.94 7.51 13.66
CA GLY A 22 -13.05 8.13 12.91
C GLY A 22 -13.30 7.48 11.56
N ASP A 23 -14.42 7.86 10.93
CA ASP A 23 -14.71 7.51 9.54
C ASP A 23 -13.80 8.24 8.54
N LEU A 24 -13.91 7.91 7.26
CA LEU A 24 -13.05 8.51 6.22
C LEU A 24 -13.17 10.04 6.15
N VAL A 25 -14.37 10.59 6.35
CA VAL A 25 -14.59 12.04 6.24
C VAL A 25 -13.98 12.75 7.45
N GLU A 26 -14.08 12.18 8.64
CA GLU A 26 -13.40 12.69 9.84
C GLU A 26 -11.88 12.68 9.67
N ILE A 27 -11.32 11.60 9.10
CA ILE A 27 -9.88 11.49 8.81
C ILE A 27 -9.43 12.54 7.79
N ILE A 28 -10.17 12.72 6.68
CA ILE A 28 -9.90 13.74 5.66
C ILE A 28 -9.85 15.13 6.29
N ASN A 29 -10.87 15.49 7.07
CA ASN A 29 -10.94 16.80 7.72
C ASN A 29 -9.80 17.02 8.71
N ALA A 30 -9.41 15.98 9.46
CA ALA A 30 -8.29 16.06 10.40
C ALA A 30 -6.94 16.23 9.68
N CYS A 31 -6.74 15.54 8.55
CA CYS A 31 -5.55 15.71 7.71
C CYS A 31 -5.45 17.14 7.16
N ALA A 32 -6.54 17.64 6.56
CA ALA A 32 -6.61 18.99 6.02
C ALA A 32 -6.33 20.06 7.09
N LYS A 33 -6.90 19.91 8.29
CA LYS A 33 -6.66 20.83 9.42
C LYS A 33 -5.17 20.87 9.84
N GLN A 34 -4.44 19.77 9.68
CA GLN A 34 -3.02 19.67 10.01
C GLN A 34 -2.10 20.03 8.83
N GLY A 35 -2.66 20.33 7.65
CA GLY A 35 -1.89 20.64 6.45
C GLY A 35 -1.27 19.41 5.76
N ILE A 36 -1.69 18.20 6.10
CA ILE A 36 -1.26 16.97 5.42
C ILE A 36 -1.77 17.03 3.98
N PRO A 37 -0.91 16.90 2.95
CA PRO A 37 -1.29 17.15 1.57
C PRO A 37 -1.98 15.96 0.88
N ALA A 38 -1.70 14.72 1.33
CA ALA A 38 -2.20 13.52 0.66
C ALA A 38 -2.62 12.41 1.63
N ILE A 39 -3.48 11.51 1.14
CA ILE A 39 -3.91 10.30 1.85
C ILE A 39 -3.88 9.06 0.93
N ASP A 40 -3.87 7.87 1.53
CA ASP A 40 -4.26 6.62 0.85
C ASP A 40 -5.46 6.01 1.60
N PRO A 41 -6.69 6.15 1.05
CA PRO A 41 -7.89 5.66 1.70
C PRO A 41 -8.12 4.17 1.45
N TRP A 42 -8.68 3.50 2.46
CA TRP A 42 -9.05 2.09 2.31
C TRP A 42 -10.44 1.89 1.73
N ARG A 43 -10.60 0.88 0.86
CA ARG A 43 -11.88 0.50 0.23
C ARG A 43 -13.02 0.31 1.23
N ASP A 44 -12.77 -0.28 2.39
CA ASP A 44 -13.80 -0.46 3.42
C ASP A 44 -14.24 0.87 4.05
N GLN A 45 -13.33 1.84 4.20
CA GLN A 45 -13.64 3.18 4.69
C GLN A 45 -14.35 4.03 3.64
N VAL A 46 -14.01 3.87 2.36
CA VAL A 46 -14.76 4.48 1.25
C VAL A 46 -16.17 3.90 1.17
N ALA A 47 -16.31 2.58 1.24
CA ALA A 47 -17.61 1.91 1.20
C ALA A 47 -18.51 2.33 2.36
N SER A 48 -17.97 2.55 3.57
CA SER A 48 -18.77 2.94 4.73
C SER A 48 -19.37 4.34 4.62
N VAL A 49 -18.73 5.26 3.88
CA VAL A 49 -19.24 6.63 3.68
C VAL A 49 -19.90 6.82 2.30
N GLY A 50 -19.66 5.92 1.36
CA GLY A 50 -20.07 5.98 -0.04
C GLY A 50 -19.04 6.69 -0.94
N LEU A 51 -18.77 6.11 -2.11
CA LEU A 51 -17.75 6.59 -3.07
C LEU A 51 -17.91 8.07 -3.42
N ASP A 52 -19.12 8.48 -3.83
CA ASP A 52 -19.41 9.87 -4.19
C ASP A 52 -19.13 10.87 -3.07
N ARG A 53 -19.39 10.46 -1.81
CA ARG A 53 -19.13 11.30 -0.64
C ARG A 53 -17.63 11.35 -0.36
N ALA A 54 -16.90 10.25 -0.50
CA ALA A 54 -15.45 10.21 -0.38
C ALA A 54 -14.76 11.11 -1.42
N VAL A 55 -15.14 11.00 -2.70
CA VAL A 55 -14.61 11.85 -3.78
C VAL A 55 -14.83 13.33 -3.48
N ARG A 56 -16.05 13.72 -3.08
CA ARG A 56 -16.33 15.11 -2.70
C ARG A 56 -15.52 15.56 -1.50
N ALA A 57 -15.41 14.74 -0.45
CA ALA A 57 -14.67 15.08 0.75
C ALA A 57 -13.18 15.32 0.46
N VAL A 58 -12.53 14.45 -0.32
CA VAL A 58 -11.12 14.62 -0.73
C VAL A 58 -10.94 15.93 -1.49
N ARG A 59 -11.79 16.16 -2.51
CA ARG A 59 -11.72 17.36 -3.35
C ARG A 59 -11.94 18.64 -2.54
N ASP A 60 -12.97 18.67 -1.71
CA ASP A 60 -13.35 19.86 -0.94
C ASP A 60 -12.31 20.19 0.15
N ALA A 61 -11.62 19.16 0.65
CA ALA A 61 -10.48 19.30 1.56
C ALA A 61 -9.17 19.70 0.86
N GLY A 62 -9.11 19.65 -0.48
CA GLY A 62 -7.91 19.94 -1.25
C GLY A 62 -6.79 18.91 -1.07
N LEU A 63 -7.13 17.66 -0.73
CA LEU A 63 -6.16 16.57 -0.57
C LEU A 63 -5.90 15.87 -1.91
N GLU A 64 -4.65 15.44 -2.09
CA GLU A 64 -4.24 14.49 -3.13
C GLU A 64 -4.32 13.05 -2.62
N LEU A 65 -4.15 12.07 -3.51
CA LEU A 65 -3.97 10.66 -3.14
C LEU A 65 -2.55 10.20 -3.48
N SER A 66 -1.94 9.42 -2.58
CA SER A 66 -0.68 8.70 -2.86
C SER A 66 -0.91 7.29 -3.39
N GLY A 67 -2.08 6.72 -3.12
CA GLY A 67 -2.47 5.36 -3.50
C GLY A 67 -3.96 5.11 -3.24
N TYR A 68 -4.39 3.88 -3.46
CA TYR A 68 -5.71 3.39 -3.05
C TYR A 68 -5.63 1.95 -2.56
N CYS A 69 -5.85 1.76 -1.26
CA CYS A 69 -5.76 0.48 -0.59
C CYS A 69 -7.11 -0.27 -0.57
N ARG A 70 -7.27 -1.44 -1.18
CA ARG A 70 -6.36 -2.15 -2.06
C ARG A 70 -7.14 -3.06 -2.98
N GLY A 71 -6.55 -3.37 -4.12
CA GLY A 71 -6.93 -4.52 -4.93
C GLY A 71 -6.24 -5.80 -4.44
N GLY A 72 -6.24 -6.82 -5.29
CA GLY A 72 -5.62 -8.11 -5.03
C GLY A 72 -6.59 -9.16 -4.50
N MET A 73 -6.17 -9.87 -3.46
CA MET A 73 -6.88 -11.03 -2.88
C MET A 73 -7.30 -12.02 -3.97
N PHE A 74 -6.35 -12.34 -4.86
CA PHE A 74 -6.60 -13.02 -6.13
C PHE A 74 -6.88 -14.51 -5.98
N THR A 75 -6.37 -15.12 -4.92
CA THR A 75 -6.42 -16.57 -4.78
C THR A 75 -7.79 -17.04 -4.33
N SER A 76 -8.34 -18.02 -5.04
CA SER A 76 -9.68 -18.56 -4.80
C SER A 76 -9.81 -19.97 -5.39
N ASP A 77 -10.91 -20.65 -5.07
CA ASP A 77 -11.31 -21.81 -5.87
C ASP A 77 -11.84 -21.40 -7.26
N ALA A 78 -12.14 -22.38 -8.11
CA ALA A 78 -12.61 -22.15 -9.47
C ALA A 78 -13.97 -21.45 -9.54
N SER A 79 -14.85 -21.71 -8.56
CA SER A 79 -16.23 -21.20 -8.55
C SER A 79 -16.29 -19.70 -8.25
N ARG A 80 -15.27 -19.16 -7.58
CA ARG A 80 -15.18 -17.76 -7.14
C ARG A 80 -14.34 -16.85 -8.02
N ARG A 81 -13.75 -17.36 -9.11
CA ARG A 81 -12.88 -16.53 -9.98
C ARG A 81 -13.60 -15.31 -10.58
N SER A 82 -14.88 -15.42 -10.92
CA SER A 82 -15.68 -14.28 -11.40
C SER A 82 -15.84 -13.22 -10.32
N GLU A 83 -16.13 -13.63 -9.08
CA GLU A 83 -16.23 -12.74 -7.92
C GLU A 83 -14.91 -11.96 -7.70
N VAL A 84 -13.78 -12.67 -7.74
CA VAL A 84 -12.43 -12.06 -7.62
C VAL A 84 -12.19 -11.01 -8.71
N ARG A 85 -12.47 -11.37 -9.98
CA ARG A 85 -12.28 -10.48 -11.12
C ARG A 85 -13.16 -9.24 -11.00
N ASP A 86 -14.44 -9.42 -10.71
CA ASP A 86 -15.40 -8.32 -10.67
C ASP A 86 -15.11 -7.38 -9.49
N ASP A 87 -14.62 -7.91 -8.36
CA ASP A 87 -14.15 -7.09 -7.23
C ASP A 87 -12.93 -6.23 -7.56
N ASN A 88 -11.95 -6.79 -8.26
CA ASN A 88 -10.77 -6.04 -8.69
C ASN A 88 -11.09 -5.00 -9.77
N ARG A 89 -12.06 -5.26 -10.67
CA ARG A 89 -12.56 -4.25 -11.61
C ARG A 89 -13.25 -3.09 -10.89
N ARG A 90 -14.08 -3.37 -9.88
CA ARG A 90 -14.65 -2.31 -9.03
C ARG A 90 -13.58 -1.49 -8.34
N CYS A 91 -12.51 -2.12 -7.84
CA CYS A 91 -11.38 -1.41 -7.25
C CYS A 91 -10.74 -0.42 -8.25
N VAL A 92 -10.59 -0.82 -9.53
CA VAL A 92 -10.13 0.07 -10.62
C VAL A 92 -11.08 1.25 -10.82
N ASP A 93 -12.39 1.02 -10.85
CA ASP A 93 -13.38 2.09 -11.03
C ASP A 93 -13.41 3.06 -9.84
N GLU A 94 -13.35 2.54 -8.61
CA GLU A 94 -13.29 3.30 -7.36
C GLU A 94 -12.05 4.21 -7.32
N ALA A 95 -10.87 3.66 -7.59
CA ALA A 95 -9.61 4.38 -7.62
C ALA A 95 -9.60 5.47 -8.70
N LYS A 96 -10.13 5.18 -9.88
CA LYS A 96 -10.28 6.16 -10.96
C LYS A 96 -11.21 7.30 -10.55
N ALA A 97 -12.32 7.00 -9.88
CA ALA A 97 -13.25 8.03 -9.40
C ALA A 97 -12.63 8.93 -8.32
N LEU A 98 -11.79 8.36 -7.45
CA LEU A 98 -11.04 9.11 -6.43
C LEU A 98 -9.85 9.89 -7.00
N GLY A 99 -9.39 9.56 -8.21
CA GLY A 99 -8.20 10.16 -8.81
C GLY A 99 -6.89 9.61 -8.23
N ALA A 100 -6.88 8.36 -7.76
CA ALA A 100 -5.68 7.74 -7.21
C ALA A 100 -4.60 7.54 -8.29
N PRO A 101 -3.31 7.75 -7.96
CA PRO A 101 -2.21 7.57 -8.91
C PRO A 101 -1.87 6.11 -9.18
N CYS A 102 -2.19 5.21 -8.25
CA CYS A 102 -2.07 3.76 -8.40
C CYS A 102 -3.03 3.02 -7.45
N ILE A 103 -3.23 1.73 -7.69
CA ILE A 103 -3.82 0.81 -6.71
C ILE A 103 -2.70 0.02 -6.04
N VAL A 104 -2.68 0.02 -4.71
CA VAL A 104 -1.86 -0.92 -3.93
C VAL A 104 -2.51 -2.30 -3.99
N LEU A 105 -1.70 -3.35 -4.21
CA LEU A 105 -2.18 -4.72 -4.34
C LEU A 105 -1.64 -5.60 -3.21
N VAL A 106 -2.55 -6.01 -2.32
CA VAL A 106 -2.32 -7.12 -1.39
C VAL A 106 -2.80 -8.40 -2.07
N VAL A 107 -1.89 -9.18 -2.63
CA VAL A 107 -2.20 -10.19 -3.67
C VAL A 107 -3.03 -11.40 -3.21
N GLY A 108 -3.15 -11.66 -1.90
CA GLY A 108 -3.78 -12.86 -1.36
C GLY A 108 -2.79 -13.97 -0.99
N GLY A 109 -3.07 -14.70 0.10
CA GLY A 109 -2.37 -15.90 0.53
C GLY A 109 -2.94 -17.18 -0.09
N LEU A 110 -3.23 -18.20 0.72
CA LEU A 110 -3.93 -19.41 0.26
C LEU A 110 -5.43 -19.14 0.08
N PRO A 111 -6.10 -19.84 -0.87
CA PRO A 111 -7.48 -19.55 -1.29
C PRO A 111 -8.48 -19.39 -0.14
N GLN A 112 -8.45 -20.28 0.86
CA GLN A 112 -9.38 -20.28 1.99
C GLN A 112 -9.29 -19.03 2.88
N TYR A 113 -8.14 -18.35 2.90
CA TYR A 113 -7.93 -17.14 3.67
C TYR A 113 -8.15 -15.89 2.82
N SER A 114 -7.71 -15.90 1.56
CA SER A 114 -7.92 -14.76 0.66
C SER A 114 -9.38 -14.54 0.31
N ARG A 115 -10.09 -15.65 0.03
CA ARG A 115 -11.52 -15.64 -0.30
C ARG A 115 -12.23 -16.67 0.59
N PRO A 116 -12.74 -16.24 1.76
CA PRO A 116 -13.48 -17.10 2.66
C PRO A 116 -14.59 -17.87 1.95
N GLY A 117 -14.66 -19.17 2.23
CA GLY A 117 -15.56 -20.08 1.53
C GLY A 117 -15.01 -20.64 0.21
N SER A 118 -13.73 -20.41 -0.10
CA SER A 118 -13.00 -21.21 -1.10
C SER A 118 -12.58 -22.56 -0.51
N GLU A 119 -12.43 -23.56 -1.38
CA GLU A 119 -11.80 -24.84 -1.00
C GLU A 119 -10.40 -24.64 -0.41
N ALA A 120 -10.10 -25.36 0.67
CA ALA A 120 -8.81 -25.26 1.34
C ALA A 120 -7.70 -25.87 0.49
N SER A 121 -6.61 -25.13 0.32
CA SER A 121 -5.40 -25.59 -0.34
C SER A 121 -4.16 -25.33 0.51
N LYS A 122 -3.14 -26.17 0.30
CA LYS A 122 -1.79 -26.00 0.85
C LYS A 122 -0.76 -25.67 -0.24
N ASP A 123 -1.22 -25.56 -1.49
CA ASP A 123 -0.35 -25.36 -2.65
C ASP A 123 -0.06 -23.86 -2.87
N ILE A 124 1.04 -23.40 -2.26
CA ILE A 124 1.49 -22.02 -2.41
C ILE A 124 1.99 -21.71 -3.82
N VAL A 125 2.46 -22.71 -4.57
CA VAL A 125 2.91 -22.52 -5.95
C VAL A 125 1.71 -22.23 -6.84
N ARG A 126 0.62 -23.00 -6.68
CA ARG A 126 -0.63 -22.72 -7.38
C ARG A 126 -1.22 -21.36 -6.98
N ALA A 127 -1.19 -21.00 -5.71
CA ALA A 127 -1.64 -19.68 -5.23
C ALA A 127 -0.89 -18.54 -5.94
N ARG A 128 0.44 -18.64 -6.08
CA ARG A 128 1.24 -17.65 -6.82
C ARG A 128 0.91 -17.62 -8.32
N GLY A 129 0.63 -18.79 -8.93
CA GLY A 129 0.14 -18.86 -10.30
C GLY A 129 -1.21 -18.15 -10.49
N GLN A 130 -2.14 -18.33 -9.54
CA GLN A 130 -3.43 -17.62 -9.56
C GLN A 130 -3.26 -16.10 -9.43
N VAL A 131 -2.31 -15.64 -8.61
CA VAL A 131 -1.98 -14.20 -8.52
C VAL A 131 -1.56 -13.66 -9.88
N GLU A 132 -0.64 -14.34 -10.58
CA GLU A 132 -0.15 -13.88 -11.87
C GLU A 132 -1.25 -13.92 -12.96
N GLU A 133 -2.06 -14.99 -13.00
CA GLU A 133 -3.22 -15.12 -13.90
C GLU A 133 -4.22 -13.96 -13.69
N ALA A 134 -4.66 -13.73 -12.46
CA ALA A 134 -5.66 -12.71 -12.15
C ALA A 134 -5.11 -11.28 -12.26
N LEU A 135 -3.82 -11.07 -11.97
CA LEU A 135 -3.16 -9.79 -12.17
C LEU A 135 -3.05 -9.43 -13.65
N ALA A 136 -2.79 -10.40 -14.53
CA ALA A 136 -2.80 -10.16 -15.97
C ALA A 136 -4.18 -9.68 -16.44
N ASP A 137 -5.26 -10.35 -16.02
CA ASP A 137 -6.65 -9.95 -16.31
C ASP A 137 -6.98 -8.56 -15.76
N MET A 138 -6.52 -8.24 -14.54
CA MET A 138 -6.73 -6.93 -13.92
C MET A 138 -5.94 -5.84 -14.65
N LEU A 139 -4.70 -6.11 -15.06
CA LEU A 139 -3.83 -5.16 -15.75
C LEU A 139 -4.42 -4.73 -17.09
N ASP A 140 -5.02 -5.65 -17.84
CA ASP A 140 -5.69 -5.32 -19.11
C ASP A 140 -6.89 -4.38 -18.93
N TYR A 141 -7.64 -4.54 -17.83
CA TYR A 141 -8.71 -3.61 -17.48
C TYR A 141 -8.16 -2.26 -16.98
N ALA A 142 -7.14 -2.30 -16.12
CA ALA A 142 -6.51 -1.12 -15.55
C ALA A 142 -5.86 -0.22 -16.61
N ARG A 143 -5.30 -0.80 -17.68
CA ARG A 143 -4.80 -0.06 -18.86
C ARG A 143 -5.88 0.78 -19.55
N GLN A 144 -7.12 0.28 -19.64
CA GLN A 144 -8.25 1.04 -20.19
C GLN A 144 -8.63 2.22 -19.29
N ALA A 145 -8.51 2.03 -17.98
CA ALA A 145 -8.72 3.07 -16.97
C ALA A 145 -7.52 4.02 -16.81
N LYS A 146 -6.36 3.70 -17.41
CA LYS A 146 -5.05 4.36 -17.20
C LYS A 146 -4.66 4.40 -15.73
N LEU A 147 -4.87 3.30 -15.03
CA LEU A 147 -4.63 3.18 -13.61
C LEU A 147 -3.48 2.20 -13.31
N PRO A 148 -2.30 2.67 -12.89
CA PRO A 148 -1.19 1.82 -12.49
C PRO A 148 -1.53 0.88 -11.33
N LEU A 149 -0.94 -0.31 -11.36
CA LEU A 149 -1.07 -1.35 -10.35
C LEU A 149 0.27 -1.54 -9.62
N ALA A 150 0.28 -1.37 -8.30
CA ALA A 150 1.47 -1.48 -7.46
C ALA A 150 1.39 -2.77 -6.62
N ILE A 151 2.16 -3.79 -6.99
CA ILE A 151 2.31 -5.00 -6.18
C ILE A 151 3.03 -4.62 -4.89
N GLU A 152 2.37 -4.82 -3.75
CA GLU A 152 3.03 -4.68 -2.46
C GLU A 152 3.56 -6.06 -2.04
N PRO A 153 4.88 -6.31 -2.11
CA PRO A 153 5.44 -7.50 -1.50
C PRO A 153 5.27 -7.38 0.02
N LEU A 154 4.60 -8.34 0.63
CA LEU A 154 4.32 -8.32 2.07
C LEU A 154 5.35 -9.14 2.84
N HIS A 155 5.59 -8.76 4.11
CA HIS A 155 6.49 -9.50 5.00
C HIS A 155 6.20 -11.02 4.97
N PRO A 156 7.21 -11.90 4.92
CA PRO A 156 7.01 -13.35 4.75
C PRO A 156 6.10 -14.01 5.78
N ALA A 157 5.96 -13.42 6.97
CA ALA A 157 5.03 -13.87 8.00
C ALA A 157 3.56 -13.88 7.52
N TYR A 158 3.21 -13.13 6.48
CA TYR A 158 1.87 -13.04 5.90
C TYR A 158 1.65 -13.93 4.66
N ALA A 159 2.62 -14.78 4.30
CA ALA A 159 2.59 -15.60 3.10
C ALA A 159 1.33 -16.48 2.98
N ALA A 160 0.85 -16.97 4.13
CA ALA A 160 -0.23 -17.94 4.17
C ALA A 160 -1.62 -17.32 4.00
N ASP A 161 -1.87 -16.12 4.52
CA ASP A 161 -3.22 -15.62 4.73
C ASP A 161 -3.49 -14.21 4.18
N ARG A 162 -2.45 -13.44 3.80
CA ARG A 162 -2.64 -12.11 3.21
C ARG A 162 -2.00 -11.94 1.84
N ALA A 163 -0.79 -12.42 1.64
CA ALA A 163 -0.07 -12.21 0.38
C ALA A 163 1.06 -13.21 0.20
N CYS A 164 0.98 -14.03 -0.85
CA CYS A 164 2.00 -15.03 -1.21
C CYS A 164 3.15 -14.48 -2.08
N VAL A 165 3.21 -13.16 -2.27
CA VAL A 165 4.34 -12.43 -2.86
C VAL A 165 5.05 -11.67 -1.74
N ASN A 166 6.31 -12.03 -1.46
CA ASN A 166 6.95 -11.70 -0.18
C ASN A 166 8.32 -11.05 -0.26
N THR A 167 8.85 -10.83 -1.46
CA THR A 167 10.09 -10.07 -1.66
C THR A 167 9.91 -9.11 -2.83
N THR A 168 10.66 -8.00 -2.81
CA THR A 168 10.68 -7.06 -3.95
C THR A 168 11.12 -7.76 -5.22
N LYS A 169 12.11 -8.67 -5.13
CA LYS A 169 12.53 -9.51 -6.26
C LYS A 169 11.36 -10.28 -6.87
N GLN A 170 10.58 -10.97 -6.04
CA GLN A 170 9.45 -11.78 -6.51
C GLN A 170 8.38 -10.91 -7.20
N ALA A 171 8.08 -9.74 -6.64
CA ALA A 171 7.14 -8.80 -7.25
C ALA A 171 7.65 -8.28 -8.61
N LEU A 172 8.93 -7.90 -8.70
CA LEU A 172 9.55 -7.45 -9.96
C LEU A 172 9.62 -8.57 -11.01
N ASP A 173 9.86 -9.82 -10.60
CA ASP A 173 9.84 -10.96 -11.52
C ASP A 173 8.45 -11.12 -12.18
N ILE A 174 7.36 -10.87 -11.45
CA ILE A 174 5.99 -10.85 -12.02
C ILE A 174 5.83 -9.65 -12.96
N CYS A 175 6.31 -8.47 -12.56
CA CYS A 175 6.25 -7.26 -13.38
C CYS A 175 6.92 -7.46 -14.76
N ASP A 176 8.10 -8.10 -14.77
CA ASP A 176 8.86 -8.36 -16.00
C ASP A 176 8.13 -9.31 -16.95
N ARG A 177 7.37 -10.28 -16.42
CA ARG A 177 6.57 -11.20 -17.23
C ARG A 177 5.30 -10.55 -17.80
N LEU A 178 4.58 -9.78 -16.99
CA LEU A 178 3.26 -9.23 -17.36
C LEU A 178 3.33 -7.87 -18.08
N ASP A 179 4.41 -7.12 -17.89
CA ASP A 179 4.60 -5.81 -18.50
C ASP A 179 6.06 -5.60 -18.94
N PRO A 180 6.63 -6.45 -19.81
CA PRO A 180 8.05 -6.42 -20.17
C PRO A 180 8.52 -5.08 -20.77
N ALA A 181 7.60 -4.30 -21.34
CA ALA A 181 7.86 -2.97 -21.87
C ALA A 181 8.06 -1.89 -20.80
N ARG A 182 7.87 -2.21 -19.51
CA ARG A 182 7.95 -1.28 -18.37
C ARG A 182 7.11 -0.02 -18.63
N SER A 183 5.83 -0.22 -18.93
CA SER A 183 4.94 0.86 -19.37
C SER A 183 4.56 1.86 -18.26
N GLY A 184 4.99 1.61 -17.02
CA GLY A 184 4.55 2.34 -15.83
C GLY A 184 3.17 1.88 -15.31
N MET A 185 2.50 0.95 -15.99
CA MET A 185 1.17 0.45 -15.58
C MET A 185 1.22 -0.65 -14.52
N LEU A 186 2.39 -1.26 -14.31
CA LEU A 186 2.60 -2.28 -13.29
C LEU A 186 3.93 -1.99 -12.59
N GLY A 187 3.96 -2.09 -11.28
CA GLY A 187 5.14 -1.83 -10.49
C GLY A 187 4.99 -2.34 -9.06
N VAL A 188 5.72 -1.70 -8.15
CA VAL A 188 5.77 -2.06 -6.74
C VAL A 188 5.40 -0.89 -5.85
N ALA A 189 4.69 -1.21 -4.76
CA ALA A 189 4.57 -0.37 -3.58
C ALA A 189 5.61 -0.88 -2.57
N LEU A 190 6.61 -0.06 -2.25
CA LEU A 190 7.67 -0.44 -1.31
C LEU A 190 7.32 0.05 0.09
N ASP A 191 6.75 -0.84 0.91
CA ASP A 191 6.55 -0.62 2.34
C ASP A 191 7.75 -1.13 3.14
N VAL A 192 8.40 -0.23 3.88
CA VAL A 192 9.55 -0.57 4.71
C VAL A 192 9.26 -1.67 5.73
N TYR A 193 8.03 -1.79 6.25
CA TYR A 193 7.65 -2.87 7.18
C TYR A 193 7.86 -4.25 6.56
N HIS A 194 7.64 -4.34 5.25
CA HIS A 194 7.64 -5.60 4.53
C HIS A 194 8.99 -5.98 3.96
N ILE A 195 9.87 -5.01 3.73
CA ILE A 195 11.08 -5.23 2.92
C ILE A 195 12.39 -4.96 3.66
N TRP A 196 12.38 -4.32 4.84
CA TRP A 196 13.61 -3.87 5.51
C TRP A 196 14.61 -4.99 5.85
N TRP A 197 14.12 -6.23 6.02
CA TRP A 197 14.92 -7.40 6.39
C TRP A 197 15.62 -8.07 5.19
N ASP A 198 15.23 -7.74 3.96
CA ASP A 198 15.66 -8.44 2.75
C ASP A 198 17.11 -8.04 2.37
N PRO A 199 18.07 -8.98 2.32
CA PRO A 199 19.46 -8.68 1.95
C PRO A 199 19.62 -8.21 0.49
N GLU A 200 18.64 -8.46 -0.37
CA GLU A 200 18.64 -8.00 -1.77
C GLU A 200 17.94 -6.65 -1.93
N LEU A 201 17.39 -6.04 -0.88
CA LEU A 201 16.55 -4.84 -0.98
C LEU A 201 17.14 -3.75 -1.87
N MET A 202 18.38 -3.34 -1.62
CA MET A 202 19.00 -2.23 -2.33
C MET A 202 19.21 -2.53 -3.83
N SER A 203 19.57 -3.76 -4.18
CA SER A 203 19.72 -4.14 -5.59
C SER A 203 18.37 -4.25 -6.29
N GLN A 204 17.32 -4.66 -5.58
CA GLN A 204 15.96 -4.70 -6.13
C GLN A 204 15.33 -3.30 -6.26
N ILE A 205 15.64 -2.34 -5.38
CA ILE A 205 15.27 -0.93 -5.57
C ILE A 205 15.89 -0.38 -6.86
N ALA A 206 17.20 -0.58 -7.05
CA ALA A 206 17.89 -0.17 -8.28
C ALA A 206 17.31 -0.85 -9.53
N ARG A 207 16.96 -2.15 -9.45
CA ARG A 207 16.29 -2.87 -10.54
C ARG A 207 14.90 -2.30 -10.85
N ALA A 208 14.14 -1.94 -9.82
CA ALA A 208 12.80 -1.40 -10.00
C ALA A 208 12.84 -0.15 -10.87
N GLY A 209 13.73 0.81 -10.54
CA GLY A 209 13.89 2.05 -11.29
C GLY A 209 12.62 2.91 -11.30
N LYS A 210 12.69 4.09 -11.91
CA LYS A 210 11.55 5.02 -12.05
C LYS A 210 10.28 4.37 -12.60
N ASP A 211 10.42 3.42 -13.54
CA ASP A 211 9.28 2.83 -14.25
C ASP A 211 8.47 1.82 -13.41
N ARG A 212 8.99 1.36 -12.26
CA ARG A 212 8.31 0.39 -11.39
C ARG A 212 8.08 0.88 -9.96
N LEU A 213 8.69 1.98 -9.55
CA LEU A 213 8.46 2.53 -8.21
C LEU A 213 7.18 3.36 -8.23
N LEU A 214 6.07 2.79 -7.74
CA LEU A 214 4.74 3.42 -7.81
C LEU A 214 4.27 4.01 -6.49
N ALA A 215 4.68 3.41 -5.36
CA ALA A 215 4.40 3.93 -4.03
C ALA A 215 5.54 3.58 -3.05
N PHE A 216 5.66 4.35 -1.97
CA PHE A 216 6.63 4.15 -0.91
C PHE A 216 5.99 4.40 0.45
N HIS A 217 5.87 3.35 1.26
CA HIS A 217 5.22 3.41 2.57
C HIS A 217 6.27 3.33 3.69
N VAL A 218 6.07 4.11 4.74
CA VAL A 218 6.95 4.25 5.89
C VAL A 218 6.20 3.99 7.19
N CYS A 219 6.87 3.25 8.06
CA CYS A 219 6.56 3.06 9.47
C CYS A 219 7.87 2.63 10.14
N ASP A 220 7.83 1.78 11.17
CA ASP A 220 9.02 1.20 11.76
C ASP A 220 8.81 -0.24 12.26
N TRP A 221 9.92 -0.94 12.51
CA TRP A 221 9.95 -2.27 13.12
C TRP A 221 10.38 -2.17 14.58
N LEU A 222 9.48 -2.46 15.52
CA LEU A 222 9.75 -2.35 16.94
C LEU A 222 10.59 -3.53 17.46
N VAL A 223 11.40 -3.27 18.50
CA VAL A 223 12.11 -4.31 19.23
C VAL A 223 11.78 -4.19 20.73
N PRO A 224 11.00 -5.13 21.30
CA PRO A 224 10.31 -6.23 20.62
C PRO A 224 9.08 -5.78 19.81
N THR A 225 8.76 -6.48 18.72
CA THR A 225 7.44 -6.43 18.05
C THR A 225 6.53 -7.43 18.75
N LYS A 226 5.36 -6.99 19.20
CA LYS A 226 4.42 -7.76 20.04
C LYS A 226 3.29 -8.42 19.22
N ASP A 227 2.94 -7.83 18.09
CA ASP A 227 1.94 -8.35 17.16
C ASP A 227 2.43 -8.10 15.72
N ILE A 228 2.44 -9.15 14.91
CA ILE A 228 2.99 -9.06 13.56
C ILE A 228 2.19 -8.13 12.65
N LEU A 229 0.92 -7.86 12.97
CA LEU A 229 0.06 -6.97 12.18
C LEU A 229 -0.13 -5.62 12.85
N ASN A 230 -0.56 -5.61 14.11
CA ASN A 230 -1.07 -4.43 14.80
C ASN A 230 -0.07 -3.86 15.82
N ASP A 231 1.23 -3.97 15.54
CA ASP A 231 2.32 -3.38 16.33
C ASP A 231 3.41 -2.76 15.45
N ARG A 232 3.01 -2.14 14.34
CA ARG A 232 3.94 -1.32 13.54
C ARG A 232 4.38 -0.10 14.35
N GLY A 233 5.66 0.25 14.24
CA GLY A 233 6.24 1.40 14.93
C GLY A 233 5.95 2.72 14.22
N MET A 234 5.94 3.80 15.00
CA MET A 234 6.07 5.14 14.45
C MET A 234 7.53 5.34 14.01
N MET A 235 7.76 6.03 12.88
CA MET A 235 9.10 6.20 12.31
C MET A 235 10.09 6.76 13.35
N GLY A 236 11.22 6.08 13.52
CA GLY A 236 12.27 6.41 14.48
C GLY A 236 12.11 5.78 15.86
N ASP A 237 11.01 5.07 16.15
CA ASP A 237 10.87 4.27 17.39
C ASP A 237 11.41 2.85 17.24
N GLY A 238 11.68 2.40 16.02
CA GLY A 238 12.15 1.05 15.71
C GLY A 238 13.59 1.02 15.22
N VAL A 239 13.88 0.03 14.36
CA VAL A 239 15.24 -0.29 13.91
C VAL A 239 15.45 -0.09 12.41
N ILE A 240 14.43 0.30 11.66
CA ILE A 240 14.56 0.44 10.20
C ILE A 240 15.40 1.68 9.89
N ASP A 241 16.41 1.52 9.03
CA ASP A 241 17.12 2.65 8.42
C ASP A 241 16.31 3.25 7.25
N ILE A 242 15.24 3.95 7.61
CA ILE A 242 14.27 4.51 6.66
C ILE A 242 14.94 5.52 5.73
N LYS A 243 15.89 6.31 6.23
CA LYS A 243 16.61 7.32 5.43
C LYS A 243 17.42 6.69 4.31
N SER A 244 18.13 5.60 4.58
CA SER A 244 18.89 4.90 3.55
C SER A 244 17.97 4.27 2.49
N VAL A 245 16.85 3.66 2.90
CA VAL A 245 15.88 3.08 1.95
C VAL A 245 15.24 4.18 1.10
N ARG A 246 14.79 5.29 1.70
CA ARG A 246 14.25 6.44 0.97
C ARG A 246 15.28 7.04 0.01
N ALA A 247 16.52 7.20 0.46
CA ALA A 247 17.60 7.72 -0.39
C ALA A 247 17.80 6.85 -1.64
N ALA A 248 17.75 5.53 -1.50
CA ALA A 248 17.82 4.60 -2.63
C ALA A 248 16.62 4.73 -3.56
N VAL A 249 15.40 4.78 -3.03
CA VAL A 249 14.16 4.92 -3.84
C VAL A 249 14.14 6.24 -4.62
N GLU A 250 14.54 7.35 -3.99
CA GLU A 250 14.62 8.66 -4.65
C GLU A 250 15.77 8.74 -5.67
N ALA A 251 16.89 8.06 -5.43
CA ALA A 251 18.01 8.01 -6.38
C ALA A 251 17.60 7.34 -7.71
N GLU A 252 16.64 6.41 -7.65
CA GLU A 252 16.08 5.73 -8.82
C GLU A 252 14.94 6.53 -9.49
N GLY A 253 14.67 7.75 -9.04
CA GLY A 253 13.74 8.68 -9.69
C GLY A 253 12.30 8.62 -9.21
N PHE A 254 12.04 8.02 -8.03
CA PHE A 254 10.73 8.12 -7.38
C PHE A 254 10.50 9.53 -6.82
N GLU A 255 9.43 10.18 -7.28
CA GLU A 255 9.09 11.58 -6.93
C GLU A 255 7.79 11.67 -6.09
N GLY A 256 7.19 10.52 -5.73
CA GLY A 256 5.95 10.45 -4.94
C GLY A 256 6.12 10.74 -3.44
N TYR A 257 5.03 10.57 -2.71
CA TYR A 257 4.96 10.75 -1.26
C TYR A 257 5.73 9.66 -0.49
N SER A 258 6.19 9.98 0.72
CA SER A 258 6.51 8.99 1.75
C SER A 258 5.27 8.80 2.62
N GLU A 259 4.53 7.73 2.34
CA GLU A 259 3.21 7.49 2.92
C GLU A 259 3.33 6.79 4.28
N ILE A 260 2.71 7.36 5.31
CA ILE A 260 2.75 6.77 6.66
C ILE A 260 1.66 5.72 6.80
N GLU A 261 2.05 4.45 6.98
CA GLU A 261 1.13 3.33 7.18
C GLU A 261 1.43 2.55 8.47
N ILE A 262 0.64 2.82 9.51
CA ILE A 262 0.83 2.24 10.85
C ILE A 262 -0.44 1.49 11.28
N PHE A 263 -0.31 0.18 11.47
CA PHE A 263 -1.30 -0.62 12.19
C PHE A 263 -0.78 -0.80 13.61
N SER A 264 -1.43 -0.18 14.59
CA SER A 264 -0.95 -0.24 15.97
C SER A 264 -2.09 -0.09 16.96
N HIS A 265 -2.26 -1.08 17.84
CA HIS A 265 -3.21 -0.96 18.96
C HIS A 265 -2.87 0.21 19.90
N ASP A 266 -1.58 0.49 20.08
CA ASP A 266 -1.11 1.60 20.91
C ASP A 266 -1.45 2.96 20.27
N TRP A 267 -1.17 3.15 18.97
CA TRP A 267 -1.49 4.42 18.28
C TRP A 267 -2.99 4.60 18.03
N TRP A 268 -3.73 3.52 17.75
CA TRP A 268 -5.18 3.57 17.62
C TRP A 268 -5.90 3.89 18.93
N GLY A 269 -5.26 3.68 20.09
CA GLY A 269 -5.78 4.08 21.39
C GLY A 269 -5.61 5.57 21.71
N LYS A 270 -4.91 6.34 20.87
CA LYS A 270 -4.61 7.77 21.09
C LYS A 270 -5.56 8.67 20.30
N PRO A 271 -5.77 9.93 20.73
CA PRO A 271 -6.53 10.92 19.97
C PRO A 271 -5.93 11.10 18.57
N MET A 272 -6.78 11.13 17.53
CA MET A 272 -6.34 11.29 16.12
C MET A 272 -5.39 12.47 15.93
N GLU A 273 -5.69 13.62 16.53
CA GLU A 273 -4.84 14.81 16.44
C GLU A 273 -3.44 14.63 17.04
N GLU A 274 -3.30 13.83 18.09
CA GLU A 274 -1.99 13.47 18.65
C GLU A 274 -1.21 12.58 17.67
N VAL A 275 -1.87 11.58 17.09
CA VAL A 275 -1.26 10.67 16.11
C VAL A 275 -0.77 11.44 14.89
N LEU A 276 -1.60 12.31 14.31
CA LEU A 276 -1.25 13.10 13.11
C LEU A 276 -0.09 14.07 13.37
N ARG A 277 -0.10 14.79 14.51
CA ARG A 277 1.04 15.67 14.86
C ARG A 277 2.33 14.88 15.05
N THR A 278 2.23 13.68 15.62
CA THR A 278 3.39 12.79 15.77
C THR A 278 3.88 12.30 14.41
N CYS A 279 2.99 11.89 13.53
CA CYS A 279 3.30 11.51 12.14
C CYS A 279 4.10 12.62 11.44
N ILE A 280 3.62 13.87 11.49
CA ILE A 280 4.31 15.03 10.92
C ILE A 280 5.70 15.21 11.53
N ALA A 281 5.80 15.23 12.87
CA ALA A 281 7.07 15.42 13.55
C ALA A 281 8.10 14.33 13.19
N ARG A 282 7.66 13.07 13.11
CA ARG A 282 8.52 11.93 12.82
C ARG A 282 8.88 11.81 11.36
N HIS A 283 7.97 12.15 10.44
CA HIS A 283 8.28 12.29 9.03
C HIS A 283 9.41 13.30 8.80
N LYS A 284 9.40 14.44 9.51
CA LYS A 284 10.46 15.45 9.37
C LYS A 284 11.82 15.02 9.93
N ALA A 285 11.83 14.17 10.96
CA ALA A 285 13.04 13.85 11.71
C ALA A 285 13.68 12.51 11.32
N ALA A 286 12.86 11.51 10.99
CA ALA A 286 13.26 10.11 10.85
C ALA A 286 13.12 9.56 9.42
N VAL A 287 12.35 10.22 8.54
CA VAL A 287 12.17 9.84 7.14
C VAL A 287 13.06 10.70 6.26
#